data_AF-A0A3D0CES8-F1
#
_entry.id   AF-A0A3D0CES8-F1
#
_cell.length_a   1.000
_cell.length_b   1.000
_cell.length_c   1.000
_cell.angle_alpha   90.00
_cell.angle_beta   90.00
_cell.angle_gamma   90.00
#
_symmetry.space_group_name_H-M   'P 1'
#
loop_
_entity.id
_entity.type
_entity.pdbx_description
1 polymer ?
#
loop_
_entity_poly.entity_id
_entity_poly.type
_entity_poly.pdbx_seq_one_letter_code
_entity_poly.pdbx_strand_id
1 'polypeptide(L)'
;MLSIVVSKGRNTLEFSDEELFEQGPVILFTWQLTPGWPVLKVTNNIQQFGYEPAEFLSKKLFYTDIVHSEDLGLIINEMKAFLENDIIYFEQDYRIITKNGDVRWVYEKT
;
A
#
# COMPACT_ATOMS: atom_id res chain seq x y z
N MET A 1 19.64 -0.64 -0.02
CA MET A 1 19.54 -0.59 1.45
C MET A 1 20.12 0.73 1.87
N LEU A 2 19.27 1.67 2.27
CA LEU A 2 19.65 3.04 2.60
C LEU A 2 19.42 3.23 4.10
N SER A 3 20.40 2.90 4.93
CA SER A 3 20.27 3.03 6.38
C SER A 3 20.32 4.51 6.78
N ILE A 4 19.19 5.06 7.24
CA ILE A 4 19.15 6.40 7.82
C ILE A 4 19.51 6.29 9.30
N VAL A 5 20.59 6.97 9.69
CA VAL A 5 21.10 7.00 11.06
C VAL A 5 20.81 8.37 11.66
N VAL A 6 19.98 8.42 12.71
CA VAL A 6 19.71 9.67 13.44
C VAL A 6 20.43 9.63 14.77
N SER A 7 21.33 10.60 14.98
CA SER A 7 22.14 10.72 16.21
C SER A 7 21.59 11.85 17.09
N LYS A 8 21.36 11.54 18.38
CA LYS A 8 21.08 12.54 19.42
C LYS A 8 21.94 12.24 20.65
N GLY A 9 23.03 12.98 20.81
CA GLY A 9 23.99 12.76 21.90
C GLY A 9 24.84 11.50 21.69
N ARG A 10 25.04 10.68 22.73
CA ARG A 10 25.79 9.40 22.65
C ARG A 10 24.97 8.22 22.12
N ASN A 11 23.71 8.43 21.76
CA ASN A 11 22.83 7.38 21.25
C ASN A 11 22.63 7.52 19.75
N THR A 12 22.89 6.42 19.04
CA THR A 12 22.66 6.25 17.61
C THR A 12 21.41 5.40 17.44
N LEU A 13 20.41 5.91 16.73
CA LEU A 13 19.25 5.13 16.32
C LEU A 13 19.42 4.77 14.84
N GLU A 14 19.36 3.48 14.54
CA GLU A 14 19.31 2.95 13.18
C GLU A 14 17.87 2.53 12.91
N PHE A 15 17.31 3.00 11.80
CA PHE A 15 15.97 2.62 11.35
C PHE A 15 16.09 1.69 10.14
N SER A 16 15.20 0.69 10.07
CA SER A 16 15.00 -0.07 8.84
C SER A 16 14.28 0.80 7.79
N ASP A 17 14.37 0.42 6.51
CA ASP A 17 13.63 1.09 5.43
C ASP A 17 12.11 1.11 5.76
N GLU A 18 11.59 0.01 6.31
CA GLU A 18 10.18 -0.14 6.69
C GLU A 18 9.78 0.82 7.82
N GLU A 19 10.61 0.97 8.87
CA GLU A 19 10.34 1.89 9.99
C GLU A 19 10.33 3.36 9.56
N LEU A 20 11.06 3.70 8.50
CA LEU A 20 11.05 5.06 7.92
C LEU A 20 9.73 5.32 7.18
N PHE A 21 9.24 4.34 6.43
CA PHE A 21 7.95 4.45 5.74
C PHE A 21 6.78 4.50 6.73
N GLU A 22 6.85 3.75 7.82
CA GLU A 22 5.81 3.76 8.86
C GLU A 22 5.65 5.11 9.56
N GLN A 23 6.67 5.98 9.52
CA GLN A 23 6.60 7.36 10.03
C GLN A 23 6.13 8.36 8.95
N GLY A 24 6.12 7.96 7.69
CA GLY A 24 5.79 8.79 6.54
C GLY A 24 4.36 8.56 6.00
N PRO A 25 3.96 9.36 4.98
CA PRO A 25 2.65 9.24 4.36
C PRO A 25 2.53 8.05 3.37
N VAL A 26 3.66 7.39 3.08
CA VAL A 26 3.74 6.31 2.08
C VAL A 26 3.47 4.97 2.75
N ILE A 27 2.45 4.28 2.25
CA ILE A 27 2.13 2.91 2.68
C ILE A 27 2.67 1.96 1.62
N LEU A 28 3.39 0.93 2.06
CA LEU A 28 3.92 -0.08 1.16
C LEU A 28 3.04 -1.32 1.18
N PHE A 29 2.58 -1.73 0.00
CA PHE A 29 1.95 -3.03 -0.21
C PHE A 29 2.90 -3.96 -0.97
N THR A 30 2.93 -5.23 -0.58
CA THR A 30 3.51 -6.30 -1.38
C THR A 30 2.40 -7.28 -1.71
N TRP A 31 2.20 -7.55 -2.98
CA TRP A 31 1.16 -8.43 -3.50
C TRP A 31 1.77 -9.69 -4.11
N GLN A 32 0.98 -10.75 -4.19
CA GLN A 32 1.29 -11.89 -5.05
C GLN A 32 0.61 -11.72 -6.41
N LEU A 33 1.37 -11.84 -7.50
CA LEU A 33 0.87 -11.79 -8.89
C LEU A 33 0.13 -13.10 -9.27
N THR A 34 -0.95 -13.37 -8.55
CA THR A 34 -1.86 -14.51 -8.78
C THR A 34 -3.30 -14.01 -8.74
N PRO A 35 -4.28 -14.73 -9.30
CA PRO A 35 -5.67 -14.30 -9.27
C PRO A 35 -6.13 -13.90 -7.86
N GLY A 36 -6.77 -12.72 -7.76
CA GLY A 36 -7.21 -12.13 -6.48
C GLY A 36 -6.13 -11.37 -5.70
N TRP A 37 -4.87 -11.33 -6.18
CA TRP A 37 -3.82 -10.42 -5.73
C TRP A 37 -3.69 -10.34 -4.20
N PRO A 38 -3.47 -11.48 -3.53
CA PRO A 38 -3.43 -11.49 -2.08
C PRO A 38 -2.27 -10.61 -1.59
N VAL A 39 -2.57 -9.77 -0.61
CA VAL A 39 -1.58 -8.96 0.08
C VAL A 39 -0.68 -9.89 0.90
N LEU A 40 0.62 -9.85 0.61
CA LEU A 40 1.68 -10.57 1.32
C LEU A 40 2.25 -9.74 2.47
N LYS A 41 2.33 -8.42 2.28
CA LYS A 41 2.80 -7.46 3.29
C LYS A 41 2.08 -6.12 3.11
N VAL A 42 1.86 -5.43 4.22
CA VAL A 42 1.43 -4.04 4.27
C VAL A 42 2.06 -3.38 5.50
N THR A 43 2.56 -2.14 5.38
CA THR A 43 3.16 -1.39 6.50
C THR A 43 2.09 -0.94 7.51
N ASN A 44 2.48 -0.77 8.79
CA ASN A 44 1.53 -0.47 9.86
C ASN A 44 0.80 0.87 9.71
N ASN A 45 1.41 1.84 9.00
CA ASN A 45 0.80 3.15 8.76
C ASN A 45 -0.48 3.11 7.91
N ILE A 46 -0.90 1.95 7.38
CA ILE A 46 -2.24 1.76 6.80
C ILE A 46 -3.37 2.06 7.82
N GLN A 47 -3.07 1.96 9.11
CA GLN A 47 -3.96 2.36 10.21
C GLN A 47 -4.41 3.83 10.13
N GLN A 48 -3.69 4.69 9.41
CA GLN A 48 -4.12 6.07 9.16
C GLN A 48 -5.44 6.16 8.37
N PHE A 49 -5.80 5.09 7.64
CA PHE A 49 -7.09 4.94 6.97
C PHE A 49 -8.09 4.07 7.75
N GLY A 50 -7.75 3.71 8.99
CA GLY A 50 -8.58 2.95 9.92
C GLY A 50 -8.50 1.43 9.75
N TYR A 51 -7.69 0.92 8.82
CA TYR A 51 -7.55 -0.51 8.56
C TYR A 51 -6.37 -1.10 9.33
N GLU A 52 -6.50 -2.35 9.78
CA GLU A 52 -5.40 -3.10 10.36
C GLU A 52 -4.70 -3.96 9.30
N PRO A 53 -3.36 -4.09 9.32
CA PRO A 53 -2.61 -4.99 8.43
C PRO A 53 -3.20 -6.40 8.36
N ALA A 54 -3.64 -6.92 9.51
CA ALA A 54 -4.22 -8.26 9.63
C ALA A 54 -5.49 -8.46 8.78
N GLU A 55 -6.25 -7.40 8.50
CA GLU A 55 -7.46 -7.48 7.67
C GLU A 55 -7.10 -7.86 6.22
N PHE A 56 -6.04 -7.26 5.69
CA PHE A 56 -5.51 -7.57 4.35
C PHE A 56 -4.80 -8.93 4.31
N LEU A 57 -3.93 -9.20 5.29
CA LEU A 57 -3.16 -10.45 5.34
C LEU A 57 -4.04 -11.69 5.53
N SER A 58 -5.19 -11.53 6.19
CA SER A 58 -6.17 -12.61 6.36
C SER A 58 -7.00 -12.91 5.10
N LYS A 59 -6.84 -12.12 4.02
CA LYS A 59 -7.63 -12.20 2.78
C LYS A 59 -9.14 -11.98 2.99
N LYS A 60 -9.52 -11.35 4.11
CA LYS A 60 -10.90 -10.92 4.37
C LYS A 60 -11.21 -9.58 3.71
N LEU A 61 -10.18 -8.77 3.50
CA LEU A 61 -10.24 -7.49 2.82
C LEU A 61 -9.21 -7.50 1.69
N PHE A 62 -9.67 -7.33 0.46
CA PHE A 62 -8.80 -7.09 -0.68
C PHE A 62 -8.60 -5.59 -0.87
N TYR A 63 -7.48 -5.21 -1.48
CA TYR A 63 -7.22 -3.80 -1.74
C TYR A 63 -8.27 -3.17 -2.66
N THR A 64 -8.77 -3.92 -3.64
CA THR A 64 -9.88 -3.50 -4.51
C THR A 64 -11.16 -3.18 -3.75
N ASP A 65 -11.36 -3.74 -2.56
CA ASP A 65 -12.56 -3.49 -1.75
C ASP A 65 -12.56 -2.09 -1.12
N ILE A 66 -11.38 -1.47 -1.00
CA ILE A 66 -11.23 -0.12 -0.45
C ILE A 66 -11.09 0.94 -1.55
N VAL A 67 -10.99 0.55 -2.83
CA VAL A 67 -10.96 1.48 -3.95
C VAL A 67 -12.37 2.03 -4.20
N HIS A 68 -12.48 3.33 -4.46
CA HIS A 68 -13.76 3.94 -4.80
C HIS A 68 -14.35 3.30 -6.07
N SER A 69 -15.66 3.02 -6.06
CA SER A 69 -16.33 2.24 -7.11
C SER A 69 -16.19 2.83 -8.52
N GLU A 70 -16.17 4.16 -8.64
CA GLU A 70 -15.96 4.87 -9.90
C GLU A 70 -14.53 4.69 -10.46
N ASP A 71 -13.53 4.45 -9.61
CA ASP A 71 -12.13 4.32 -10.01
C ASP A 71 -11.73 2.84 -10.20
N LEU A 72 -12.48 1.91 -9.59
CA LEU A 72 -12.20 0.47 -9.58
C LEU A 72 -12.07 -0.14 -10.98
N GLY A 73 -12.87 0.31 -11.94
CA GLY A 73 -12.84 -0.21 -13.31
C GLY A 73 -11.50 0.03 -14.01
N LEU A 74 -10.87 1.19 -13.74
CA LEU A 74 -9.56 1.54 -14.29
C LEU A 74 -8.46 0.68 -13.65
N ILE A 75 -8.49 0.54 -12.31
CA ILE A 75 -7.54 -0.29 -11.57
C ILE A 75 -7.59 -1.75 -12.04
N ILE A 76 -8.78 -2.34 -12.20
CA ILE A 76 -8.92 -3.73 -12.65
C ILE A 76 -8.38 -3.94 -14.07
N ASN A 77 -8.59 -2.98 -14.97
CA ASN A 77 -8.10 -3.09 -16.35
C ASN A 77 -6.57 -3.04 -16.41
N GLU A 78 -5.96 -2.14 -15.64
CA GLU A 78 -4.50 -2.07 -15.52
C GLU A 78 -3.94 -3.34 -14.88
N MET A 79 -4.53 -3.84 -13.79
CA MET A 79 -4.14 -5.12 -13.17
C MET A 79 -4.17 -6.29 -14.16
N LYS A 80 -5.13 -6.33 -15.09
CA LYS A 80 -5.11 -7.37 -16.14
C LYS A 80 -3.92 -7.20 -17.08
N ALA A 81 -3.60 -5.97 -17.47
CA ALA A 81 -2.44 -5.69 -18.31
C ALA A 81 -1.12 -6.10 -17.63
N PHE A 82 -1.00 -5.93 -16.30
CA PHE A 82 0.14 -6.43 -15.50
C PHE A 82 0.33 -7.94 -15.63
N LEU A 83 -0.76 -8.73 -15.55
CA LEU A 83 -0.70 -10.19 -15.66
C LEU A 83 -0.38 -10.68 -17.07
N GLU A 84 -0.77 -9.91 -18.08
CA GLU A 84 -0.66 -10.32 -19.49
C GLU A 84 0.65 -9.88 -20.16
N ASN A 85 1.23 -8.75 -19.74
CA ASN A 85 2.31 -8.10 -20.50
C ASN A 85 3.65 -7.96 -19.74
N ASP A 86 3.79 -8.53 -18.54
CA ASP A 86 4.96 -8.32 -17.66
C ASP A 86 5.32 -6.84 -17.46
N ILE A 87 4.37 -5.93 -17.69
CA ILE A 87 4.52 -4.49 -17.43
C ILE A 87 4.53 -4.35 -15.92
N ILE A 88 5.50 -3.60 -15.37
CA ILE A 88 5.70 -3.47 -13.92
C ILE A 88 5.52 -2.01 -13.45
N TYR A 89 5.08 -1.12 -14.34
CA TYR A 89 4.95 0.30 -14.03
C TYR A 89 3.48 0.70 -13.90
N PHE A 90 3.06 0.98 -12.67
CA PHE A 90 1.77 1.59 -12.36
C PHE A 90 2.02 2.95 -11.74
N GLU A 91 1.41 4.00 -12.27
CA GLU A 91 1.47 5.33 -11.67
C GLU A 91 0.12 6.02 -11.85
N GLN A 92 -0.60 6.20 -10.75
CA GLN A 92 -1.96 6.72 -10.82
C GLN A 92 -2.44 7.37 -9.53
N ASP A 93 -3.20 8.47 -9.68
CA ASP A 93 -4.02 9.05 -8.63
C ASP A 93 -5.44 8.45 -8.67
N TYR A 94 -5.94 7.96 -7.55
CA TYR A 94 -7.31 7.48 -7.42
C TYR A 94 -7.83 7.63 -5.99
N ARG A 95 -9.13 7.39 -5.80
CA ARG A 95 -9.77 7.49 -4.50
C ARG A 95 -9.84 6.12 -3.81
N ILE A 96 -9.53 6.12 -2.52
CA ILE A 96 -9.87 5.04 -1.60
C ILE A 96 -10.95 5.50 -0.63
N ILE A 97 -11.63 4.53 -0.03
CA ILE A 97 -12.60 4.69 1.03
C ILE A 97 -11.94 4.21 2.33
N THR A 98 -11.87 5.07 3.33
CA THR A 98 -11.38 4.70 4.67
C THR A 98 -12.38 3.80 5.37
N LYS A 99 -11.97 3.15 6.46
CA LYS A 99 -12.87 2.28 7.23
C LYS A 99 -14.11 3.01 7.77
N ASN A 100 -14.00 4.32 7.98
CA ASN A 100 -15.11 5.16 8.44
C ASN A 100 -15.99 5.70 7.30
N GLY A 101 -15.67 5.37 6.03
CA GLY A 101 -16.42 5.80 4.85
C GLY A 101 -15.94 7.10 4.21
N ASP A 102 -14.86 7.72 4.72
CA ASP A 102 -14.32 8.94 4.12
C ASP A 102 -13.58 8.63 2.82
N VAL A 103 -13.68 9.55 1.86
CA VAL A 103 -12.95 9.45 0.60
C VAL A 103 -11.58 10.13 0.72
N ARG A 104 -10.51 9.43 0.31
CA ARG A 104 -9.14 9.95 0.29
C ARG A 104 -8.51 9.73 -1.09
N TRP A 105 -7.83 10.76 -1.59
CA TRP A 105 -6.98 10.61 -2.77
C TRP A 105 -5.65 9.98 -2.36
N VAL A 106 -5.23 8.98 -3.11
CA VAL A 106 -3.91 8.37 -3.00
C VAL A 106 -3.25 8.41 -4.37
N TYR A 107 -1.94 8.59 -4.31
CA TYR A 107 -1.05 8.42 -5.44
C TYR A 107 -0.35 7.08 -5.25
N GLU A 108 -0.49 6.18 -6.23
CA GLU A 108 0.20 4.89 -6.24
C GLU A 108 1.32 4.91 -7.26
N LYS A 109 2.44 4.30 -6.87
CA LYS A 109 3.56 4.01 -7.74
C LYS A 109 4.09 2.61 -7.47
N THR A 110 4.12 1.76 -8.50
CA THR A 110 4.68 0.40 -8.48
C THR A 110 6.01 0.35 -9.22
#